data_AF-A0A538MWF6-F1
#
_entry.id   AF-A0A538MWF6-F1
#
_cell.length_a   1.000
_cell.length_b   1.000
_cell.length_c   1.000
_cell.angle_alpha   90.00
_cell.angle_beta   90.00
_cell.angle_gamma   90.00
#
_symmetry.space_group_name_H-M   'P 1'
#
loop_
_entity.id
_entity.type
_entity.pdbx_description
1 polymer ?
#
loop_
_entity_poly.entity_id
_entity_poly.type
_entity_poly.pdbx_seq_one_letter_code
_entity_poly.pdbx_strand_id
1 'polypeptide(L)'
;MFRTKRSRLLASIAAAAVFGTGAALAAAQIAQAHDEHGASDGHGASAAAPADPTGGATFLVASLSGRNEVPGPAGSAKVGDPDGQAVAVLRIKGNQLSYAFRWRNISAPTAGHIHLGSRGANGAVQVPFFGAGLPDTAAAATGTVTVADQSLLDSLKADPTGFYTNLHTAEFPGGAVRGQLHAVAHAVDLDAVLRGGPLGGLLSGDQEVPGPKPAGDPDGHATSFIGVDDNRIRYSFSWSGIGAPTDGHIHAGAVGVNGAVAVPLFSAPNGLPASVSGIAGVVGGVKPDLARQLRRNPNDFYANLHTAEFPGGAVRGQLFRTGDGDGDGFDQSTFVASVVNGEQIYACTKQADGTFAFTQHNVAAILQTGIAHSFVKDDAGPPQWVARDRSAVTGTVLVKSPNGTGNIPELELNATQSGAPRGELASTVEVLRLNTVGGVAPAGICDPHAQPVAKVPYQADYVFLSK
;
A
#
# COMPACT_ATOMS: atom_id res chain seq x y z
N MET A 1 -53.03 -11.35 -53.90
CA MET A 1 -51.80 -12.11 -54.23
C MET A 1 -50.93 -12.15 -52.98
N PHE A 2 -50.58 -13.36 -52.52
CA PHE A 2 -49.62 -13.77 -51.47
C PHE A 2 -49.71 -13.12 -50.06
N ARG A 3 -50.41 -13.74 -49.09
CA ARG A 3 -50.08 -14.90 -48.22
C ARG A 3 -49.23 -14.56 -46.96
N THR A 4 -49.98 -14.43 -45.87
CA THR A 4 -49.74 -14.77 -44.45
C THR A 4 -48.66 -15.81 -44.12
N LYS A 5 -48.01 -15.66 -42.95
CA LYS A 5 -48.19 -16.58 -41.80
C LYS A 5 -47.49 -16.09 -40.51
N ARG A 6 -48.30 -15.90 -39.45
CA ARG A 6 -47.91 -16.07 -38.05
C ARG A 6 -48.06 -17.56 -37.69
N SER A 7 -47.20 -18.11 -36.84
CA SER A 7 -47.51 -19.33 -36.08
C SER A 7 -46.91 -19.24 -34.68
N ARG A 8 -47.72 -19.67 -33.71
CA ARG A 8 -47.46 -19.84 -32.28
C ARG A 8 -47.12 -21.32 -31.99
N LEU A 9 -46.59 -21.55 -30.77
CA LEU A 9 -46.66 -22.78 -29.96
C LEU A 9 -45.76 -23.96 -30.45
N LEU A 10 -45.07 -24.77 -29.65
CA LEU A 10 -45.32 -25.33 -28.31
C LEU A 10 -44.00 -25.77 -27.65
N ALA A 11 -44.06 -25.88 -26.31
CA ALA A 11 -43.08 -26.56 -25.47
C ALA A 11 -43.12 -28.09 -25.64
N SER A 12 -41.98 -28.74 -25.42
CA SER A 12 -41.87 -30.19 -25.18
C SER A 12 -40.71 -30.48 -24.24
N ILE A 13 -41.04 -31.21 -23.18
CA ILE A 13 -40.16 -31.76 -22.15
C ILE A 13 -39.42 -32.97 -22.72
N ALA A 14 -38.12 -33.09 -22.46
CA ALA A 14 -37.40 -34.37 -22.47
C ALA A 14 -36.31 -34.37 -21.39
N ALA A 15 -36.42 -35.31 -20.46
CA ALA A 15 -35.47 -35.59 -19.40
C ALA A 15 -34.36 -36.53 -19.87
N ALA A 16 -33.13 -36.33 -19.40
CA ALA A 16 -32.11 -37.38 -19.26
C ALA A 16 -31.08 -37.01 -18.17
N ALA A 17 -31.03 -37.88 -17.16
CA ALA A 17 -30.02 -38.12 -16.12
C ALA A 17 -28.63 -38.48 -16.72
N VAL A 18 -27.44 -38.48 -16.08
CA VAL A 18 -26.92 -38.25 -14.71
C VAL A 18 -25.36 -38.22 -14.76
N PHE A 19 -24.73 -37.80 -13.65
CA PHE A 19 -23.30 -37.79 -13.23
C PHE A 19 -22.55 -36.48 -13.52
N GLY A 20 -21.93 -35.76 -12.58
CA GLY A 20 -21.60 -36.02 -11.17
C GLY A 20 -20.22 -35.43 -10.86
N THR A 21 -20.05 -34.86 -9.64
CA THR A 21 -18.90 -34.15 -9.05
C THR A 21 -18.82 -32.66 -9.39
N GLY A 22 -18.81 -31.71 -8.46
CA GLY A 22 -18.74 -31.75 -7.00
C GLY A 22 -18.10 -30.45 -6.50
N ALA A 23 -18.89 -29.39 -6.35
CA ALA A 23 -18.46 -28.14 -5.71
C ALA A 23 -19.01 -28.14 -4.28
N ALA A 24 -18.12 -28.28 -3.30
CA ALA A 24 -18.48 -28.26 -1.88
C ALA A 24 -18.40 -26.83 -1.34
N LEU A 25 -19.58 -26.21 -1.17
CA LEU A 25 -19.80 -25.16 -0.17
C LEU A 25 -19.97 -25.84 1.19
N ALA A 26 -19.08 -25.58 2.14
CA ALA A 26 -19.25 -26.04 3.51
C ALA A 26 -19.74 -24.87 4.39
N ALA A 27 -21.03 -24.87 4.68
CA ALA A 27 -21.61 -24.18 5.82
C ALA A 27 -21.59 -25.16 7.01
N ALA A 28 -20.96 -24.79 8.12
CA ALA A 28 -20.99 -25.59 9.35
C ALA A 28 -22.03 -25.01 10.31
N GLN A 29 -23.08 -25.79 10.58
CA GLN A 29 -24.03 -25.59 11.68
C GLN A 29 -23.63 -26.39 12.91
N ILE A 30 -23.95 -25.83 14.06
CA ILE A 30 -23.69 -26.29 15.43
C ILE A 30 -24.63 -27.46 15.78
N ALA A 31 -24.10 -28.51 16.41
CA ALA A 31 -24.91 -29.47 17.18
C ALA A 31 -24.12 -30.00 18.39
N GLN A 32 -24.69 -29.79 19.58
CA GLN A 32 -24.28 -30.37 20.87
C GLN A 32 -24.74 -31.84 20.96
N ALA A 33 -23.92 -32.69 21.57
CA ALA A 33 -24.37 -33.95 22.17
C ALA A 33 -23.51 -34.29 23.41
N HIS A 34 -24.19 -34.79 24.44
CA HIS A 34 -23.76 -35.02 25.82
C HIS A 34 -23.03 -36.37 26.05
N ASP A 35 -22.09 -36.35 27.01
CA ASP A 35 -21.63 -37.31 28.05
C ASP A 35 -21.78 -38.85 27.82
N GLU A 36 -20.79 -39.71 28.11
CA GLU A 36 -20.17 -39.94 29.43
C GLU A 36 -18.79 -40.67 29.41
N HIS A 37 -17.97 -40.29 30.42
CA HIS A 37 -16.99 -41.04 31.25
C HIS A 37 -15.64 -41.61 30.73
N GLY A 38 -14.55 -41.00 31.23
CA GLY A 38 -13.23 -41.62 31.43
C GLY A 38 -12.11 -40.60 31.71
N ALA A 39 -11.69 -40.48 32.97
CA ALA A 39 -10.82 -39.43 33.52
C ALA A 39 -9.35 -39.45 33.06
N SER A 40 -8.77 -38.27 32.77
CA SER A 40 -7.56 -37.71 33.45
C SER A 40 -7.03 -36.46 32.73
N ASP A 41 -6.52 -35.53 33.56
CA ASP A 41 -5.63 -34.39 33.27
C ASP A 41 -6.24 -33.11 32.68
N GLY A 42 -6.68 -32.25 33.61
CA GLY A 42 -7.17 -30.90 33.36
C GLY A 42 -6.12 -29.97 32.75
N HIS A 43 -6.32 -29.66 31.48
CA HIS A 43 -5.84 -28.43 30.85
C HIS A 43 -7.04 -27.50 30.71
N GLY A 44 -7.22 -26.60 31.68
CA GLY A 44 -8.18 -25.52 31.56
C GLY A 44 -7.87 -24.72 30.30
N ALA A 45 -8.86 -24.60 29.42
CA ALA A 45 -8.81 -23.71 28.28
C ALA A 45 -8.58 -22.29 28.80
N SER A 46 -7.35 -21.80 28.67
CA SER A 46 -7.05 -20.40 28.93
C SER A 46 -7.82 -19.59 27.91
N ALA A 47 -8.80 -18.81 28.37
CA ALA A 47 -9.29 -17.67 27.62
C ALA A 47 -8.07 -16.86 27.14
N ALA A 48 -8.04 -16.51 25.85
CA ALA A 48 -6.99 -15.66 25.30
C ALA A 48 -6.93 -14.39 26.15
N ALA A 49 -5.79 -14.15 26.79
CA ALA A 49 -5.59 -12.95 27.58
C ALA A 49 -5.81 -11.72 26.68
N PRO A 50 -6.45 -10.65 27.16
CA PRO A 50 -6.53 -9.40 26.41
C PRO A 50 -5.10 -8.94 26.10
N ALA A 51 -4.84 -8.63 24.83
CA ALA A 51 -3.54 -8.16 24.37
C ALA A 51 -3.12 -6.93 25.18
N ASP A 52 -1.88 -6.94 25.66
CA ASP A 52 -1.28 -5.81 26.38
C ASP A 52 -1.20 -4.58 25.44
N PRO A 53 -1.99 -3.51 25.67
CA PRO A 53 -1.98 -2.33 24.81
C PRO A 53 -0.75 -1.44 25.06
N THR A 54 0.11 -1.79 26.02
CA THR A 54 1.30 -1.04 26.43
C THR A 54 2.60 -1.51 25.77
N GLY A 55 2.58 -2.66 25.07
CA GLY A 55 3.71 -3.11 24.28
C GLY A 55 4.07 -2.14 23.15
N GLY A 56 5.37 -1.95 22.90
CA GLY A 56 5.87 -1.18 21.76
C GLY A 56 5.33 -1.73 20.44
N ALA A 57 5.01 -0.85 19.50
CA ALA A 57 4.55 -1.25 18.16
C ALA A 57 5.74 -1.69 17.30
N THR A 58 5.57 -2.76 16.52
CA THR A 58 6.53 -3.16 15.48
C THR A 58 6.06 -2.67 14.13
N PHE A 59 6.95 -2.04 13.37
CA PHE A 59 6.66 -1.56 12.02
C PHE A 59 7.39 -2.41 11.00
N LEU A 60 6.68 -2.78 9.94
CA LEU A 60 7.22 -3.53 8.81
C LEU A 60 6.92 -2.80 7.51
N VAL A 61 7.75 -3.01 6.49
CA VAL A 61 7.57 -2.41 5.17
C VAL A 61 7.87 -3.42 4.06
N ALA A 62 7.21 -3.27 2.91
CA ALA A 62 7.57 -3.95 1.68
C ALA A 62 7.45 -3.00 0.47
N SER A 63 8.40 -3.09 -0.46
CA SER A 63 8.24 -2.60 -1.82
C SER A 63 7.78 -3.76 -2.71
N LEU A 64 6.56 -3.65 -3.25
CA LEU A 64 5.93 -4.68 -4.06
C LEU A 64 6.10 -4.35 -5.55
N SER A 65 6.44 -5.36 -6.34
CA SER A 65 6.53 -5.27 -7.80
C SER A 65 6.07 -6.57 -8.43
N GLY A 66 5.46 -6.52 -9.63
CA GLY A 66 5.05 -7.74 -10.31
C GLY A 66 6.22 -8.62 -10.74
N ARG A 67 7.43 -8.06 -10.89
CA ARG A 67 8.66 -8.85 -11.14
C ARG A 67 9.02 -9.81 -10.00
N ASN A 68 8.48 -9.56 -8.80
CA ASN A 68 8.75 -10.38 -7.62
C ASN A 68 7.73 -11.52 -7.45
N GLU A 69 6.66 -11.53 -8.26
CA GLU A 69 5.67 -12.62 -8.24
C GLU A 69 6.28 -13.91 -8.76
N VAL A 70 5.85 -15.03 -8.18
CA VAL A 70 6.37 -16.36 -8.50
C VAL A 70 5.26 -17.15 -9.19
N PRO A 71 5.41 -17.49 -10.49
CA PRO A 71 4.40 -18.28 -11.19
C PRO A 71 4.13 -19.62 -10.49
N GLY A 72 2.85 -19.97 -10.38
CA GLY A 72 2.43 -21.29 -9.92
C GLY A 72 2.62 -22.37 -11.00
N PRO A 73 2.23 -23.63 -10.70
CA PRO A 73 2.20 -24.70 -11.69
C PRO A 73 1.39 -24.33 -12.95
N ALA A 74 1.64 -25.02 -14.07
CA ALA A 74 0.92 -24.78 -15.32
C ALA A 74 -0.61 -24.82 -15.11
N GLY A 75 -1.31 -23.82 -15.65
CA GLY A 75 -2.75 -23.63 -15.45
C GLY A 75 -3.14 -22.79 -14.23
N SER A 76 -2.17 -22.35 -13.43
CA SER A 76 -2.42 -21.37 -12.35
C SER A 76 -2.84 -20.01 -12.91
N ALA A 77 -3.51 -19.23 -12.06
CA ALA A 77 -3.91 -17.86 -12.35
C ALA A 77 -2.72 -16.99 -12.79
N LYS A 78 -2.99 -15.99 -13.64
CA LYS A 78 -1.97 -15.02 -14.11
C LYS A 78 -1.39 -14.26 -12.92
N VAL A 79 -0.07 -14.10 -12.93
CA VAL A 79 0.70 -13.34 -11.93
C VAL A 79 1.63 -12.33 -12.58
N GLY A 80 2.09 -11.36 -11.81
CA GLY A 80 3.21 -10.48 -12.15
C GLY A 80 2.84 -9.39 -13.15
N ASP A 81 2.27 -8.31 -12.63
CA ASP A 81 2.02 -7.09 -13.38
C ASP A 81 3.35 -6.41 -13.76
N PRO A 82 3.73 -6.34 -15.05
CA PRO A 82 5.09 -6.00 -15.47
C PRO A 82 5.53 -4.58 -15.09
N ASP A 83 4.60 -3.62 -15.01
CA ASP A 83 4.86 -2.24 -14.59
C ASP A 83 4.16 -1.87 -13.27
N GLY A 84 3.43 -2.81 -12.69
CA GLY A 84 2.78 -2.70 -11.39
C GLY A 84 3.77 -2.54 -10.23
N GLN A 85 3.48 -1.57 -9.36
CA GLN A 85 4.25 -1.31 -8.15
C GLN A 85 3.34 -0.93 -6.98
N ALA A 86 3.71 -1.33 -5.77
CA ALA A 86 3.06 -0.85 -4.55
C ALA A 86 4.05 -0.74 -3.39
N VAL A 87 3.65 -0.01 -2.35
CA VAL A 87 4.30 -0.02 -1.04
C VAL A 87 3.30 -0.48 0.00
N ALA A 88 3.77 -1.28 0.94
CA ALA A 88 3.02 -1.71 2.11
C ALA A 88 3.76 -1.24 3.36
N VAL A 89 3.06 -0.60 4.28
CA VAL A 89 3.54 -0.32 5.64
C VAL A 89 2.59 -1.01 6.61
N LEU A 90 3.14 -1.82 7.51
CA LEU A 90 2.38 -2.56 8.51
C LEU A 90 2.79 -2.09 9.92
N ARG A 91 1.82 -2.10 10.83
CA ARG A 91 2.04 -1.87 12.25
C ARG A 91 1.39 -2.98 13.06
N ILE A 92 2.19 -3.67 13.86
CA ILE A 92 1.71 -4.68 14.80
C ILE A 92 1.71 -4.06 16.19
N LYS A 93 0.55 -4.00 16.83
CA LYS A 93 0.41 -3.57 18.23
C LYS A 93 -0.57 -4.49 18.95
N GLY A 94 -0.08 -5.24 19.95
CA GLY A 94 -0.85 -6.33 20.54
C GLY A 94 -1.21 -7.36 19.47
N ASN A 95 -2.51 -7.65 19.34
CA ASN A 95 -3.08 -8.53 18.31
C ASN A 95 -3.62 -7.79 17.08
N GLN A 96 -3.46 -6.47 17.01
CA GLN A 96 -3.90 -5.67 15.87
C GLN A 96 -2.76 -5.52 14.86
N LEU A 97 -3.04 -5.89 13.62
CA LEU A 97 -2.19 -5.64 12.48
C LEU A 97 -2.85 -4.56 11.61
N SER A 98 -2.37 -3.33 11.73
CA SER A 98 -2.76 -2.22 10.86
C SER A 98 -1.91 -2.23 9.60
N TYR A 99 -2.53 -1.94 8.46
CA TYR A 99 -1.87 -1.93 7.15
C TYR A 99 -2.17 -0.63 6.40
N ALA A 100 -1.23 -0.24 5.56
CA ALA A 100 -1.31 0.90 4.67
C ALA A 100 -0.69 0.52 3.33
N PHE A 101 -1.48 0.54 2.26
CA PHE A 101 -1.04 0.26 0.91
C PHE A 101 -1.17 1.50 0.04
N ARG A 102 -0.20 1.71 -0.85
CA ARG A 102 -0.30 2.63 -1.98
C ARG A 102 0.23 1.95 -3.22
N TRP A 103 -0.50 2.02 -4.32
CA TRP A 103 -0.15 1.34 -5.56
C TRP A 103 -0.17 2.29 -6.76
N ARG A 104 0.53 1.88 -7.82
CA ARG A 104 0.60 2.56 -9.11
C ARG A 104 0.71 1.53 -10.22
N ASN A 105 0.17 1.88 -11.38
CA ASN A 105 0.18 1.05 -12.59
C ASN A 105 -0.39 -0.35 -12.39
N ILE A 106 -1.29 -0.53 -11.43
CA ILE A 106 -2.16 -1.70 -11.31
C ILE A 106 -3.59 -1.17 -11.20
N SER A 107 -4.56 -1.97 -11.66
CA SER A 107 -5.98 -1.69 -11.37
C SER A 107 -6.29 -1.84 -9.88
N ALA A 108 -7.46 -1.38 -9.45
CA ALA A 108 -7.85 -1.44 -8.05
C ALA A 108 -7.74 -2.88 -7.50
N PRO A 109 -7.04 -3.09 -6.37
CA PRO A 109 -6.85 -4.41 -5.81
C PRO A 109 -8.16 -5.12 -5.45
N THR A 110 -8.25 -6.40 -5.80
CA THR A 110 -9.36 -7.29 -5.46
C THR A 110 -9.19 -7.94 -4.10
N ALA A 111 -7.93 -8.21 -3.73
CA ALA A 111 -7.53 -8.79 -2.45
C ALA A 111 -6.09 -8.41 -2.10
N GLY A 112 -5.73 -8.56 -0.83
CA GLY A 112 -4.36 -8.43 -0.35
C GLY A 112 -4.10 -9.35 0.83
N HIS A 113 -2.88 -9.88 0.93
CA HIS A 113 -2.53 -10.87 1.95
C HIS A 113 -1.10 -10.69 2.48
N ILE A 114 -0.84 -11.30 3.64
CA ILE A 114 0.49 -11.75 4.08
C ILE A 114 0.57 -13.27 3.89
N HIS A 115 1.69 -13.73 3.36
CA HIS A 115 2.03 -15.13 3.18
C HIS A 115 3.31 -15.49 3.93
N LEU A 116 3.40 -16.74 4.37
CA LEU A 116 4.65 -17.33 4.86
C LEU A 116 5.42 -17.95 3.69
N GLY A 117 6.53 -17.34 3.29
CA GLY A 117 7.32 -17.79 2.15
C GLY A 117 8.59 -16.95 1.96
N SER A 118 9.70 -17.64 1.78
CA SER A 118 10.98 -17.01 1.45
C SER A 118 10.95 -16.38 0.06
N ARG A 119 11.93 -15.52 -0.21
CA ARG A 119 12.10 -14.89 -1.52
C ARG A 119 12.20 -15.95 -2.63
N GLY A 120 11.39 -15.79 -3.67
CA GLY A 120 11.36 -16.71 -4.82
C GLY A 120 10.51 -17.96 -4.60
N ALA A 121 9.84 -18.09 -3.45
CA ALA A 121 8.92 -19.18 -3.15
C ALA A 121 7.49 -18.67 -2.89
N ASN A 122 6.51 -19.41 -3.40
CA ASN A 122 5.11 -19.22 -3.04
C ASN A 122 4.84 -19.82 -1.64
N GLY A 123 3.97 -19.14 -0.89
CA GLY A 123 3.66 -19.44 0.49
C GLY A 123 2.17 -19.54 0.79
N ALA A 124 1.80 -20.18 1.90
CA ALA A 124 0.42 -20.19 2.36
C ALA A 124 0.00 -18.80 2.89
N VAL A 125 -1.24 -18.40 2.63
CA VAL A 125 -1.84 -17.18 3.20
C VAL A 125 -1.90 -17.33 4.72
N GLN A 126 -1.39 -16.33 5.44
CA GLN A 126 -1.39 -16.26 6.89
C GLN A 126 -2.37 -15.19 7.40
N VAL A 127 -2.37 -14.02 6.76
CA VAL A 127 -3.24 -12.90 7.14
C VAL A 127 -3.91 -12.32 5.89
N PRO A 128 -5.22 -12.47 5.72
CA PRO A 128 -5.96 -11.70 4.72
C PRO A 128 -6.17 -10.27 5.21
N PHE A 129 -5.88 -9.28 4.36
CA PHE A 129 -6.20 -7.88 4.64
C PHE A 129 -7.63 -7.57 4.25
N PHE A 130 -8.01 -7.86 3.00
CA PHE A 130 -9.33 -7.64 2.42
C PHE A 130 -9.56 -8.55 1.20
N GLY A 131 -10.83 -8.73 0.79
CA GLY A 131 -11.19 -9.64 -0.33
C GLY A 131 -12.47 -9.30 -1.10
N ALA A 132 -13.01 -8.08 -0.99
CA ALA A 132 -14.25 -7.66 -1.66
C ALA A 132 -14.03 -6.65 -2.80
N GLY A 133 -12.77 -6.42 -3.19
CA GLY A 133 -12.39 -5.38 -4.14
C GLY A 133 -12.45 -3.97 -3.60
N LEU A 134 -11.58 -3.12 -4.15
CA LEU A 134 -11.57 -1.68 -3.90
C LEU A 134 -12.12 -0.94 -5.14
N PRO A 135 -12.67 0.28 -4.97
CA PRO A 135 -13.17 1.08 -6.09
C PRO A 135 -12.09 1.38 -7.14
N ASP A 136 -12.47 1.47 -8.41
CA ASP A 136 -11.56 1.70 -9.54
C ASP A 136 -10.72 2.99 -9.42
N THR A 137 -11.26 4.01 -8.74
CA THR A 137 -10.58 5.29 -8.52
C THR A 137 -9.54 5.21 -7.41
N ALA A 138 -9.49 4.13 -6.63
CA ALA A 138 -8.59 3.97 -5.50
C ALA A 138 -7.14 3.73 -5.94
N ALA A 139 -6.22 4.35 -5.22
CA ALA A 139 -4.77 4.24 -5.37
C ALA A 139 -4.05 3.95 -4.04
N ALA A 140 -4.77 4.03 -2.91
CA ALA A 140 -4.28 3.66 -1.59
C ALA A 140 -5.43 3.20 -0.69
N ALA A 141 -5.12 2.38 0.31
CA ALA A 141 -6.05 1.96 1.35
C ALA A 141 -5.32 1.73 2.67
N THR A 142 -5.95 2.11 3.78
CA THR A 142 -5.51 1.74 5.13
C THR A 142 -6.60 0.94 5.82
N GLY A 143 -6.17 0.12 6.78
CA GLY A 143 -7.09 -0.71 7.52
C GLY A 143 -6.43 -1.42 8.68
N THR A 144 -7.19 -2.21 9.40
CA THR A 144 -6.68 -3.04 10.49
C THR A 144 -7.40 -4.38 10.51
N VAL A 145 -6.64 -5.44 10.78
CA VAL A 145 -7.16 -6.78 11.05
C VAL A 145 -6.72 -7.23 12.43
N THR A 146 -7.57 -8.00 13.10
CA THR A 146 -7.24 -8.68 14.35
C THR A 146 -6.68 -10.05 14.03
N VAL A 147 -5.45 -10.33 14.47
CA VAL A 147 -4.79 -11.62 14.28
C VAL A 147 -4.87 -12.41 15.58
N ALA A 148 -5.61 -13.51 15.58
CA ALA A 148 -5.83 -14.33 16.76
C ALA A 148 -4.60 -15.17 17.16
N ASP A 149 -3.78 -15.56 16.18
CA ASP A 149 -2.57 -16.34 16.40
C ASP A 149 -1.40 -15.44 16.79
N GLN A 150 -1.08 -15.43 18.10
CA GLN A 150 0.04 -14.65 18.62
C GLN A 150 1.39 -15.19 18.13
N SER A 151 1.52 -16.51 17.91
CA SER A 151 2.77 -17.12 17.44
C SER A 151 3.12 -16.70 16.01
N LEU A 152 2.08 -16.49 15.19
CA LEU A 152 2.23 -15.89 13.86
C LEU A 152 2.74 -14.45 13.95
N LEU A 153 2.17 -13.62 14.83
CA LEU A 153 2.64 -12.24 15.03
C LEU A 153 4.08 -12.19 15.54
N ASP A 154 4.45 -13.08 16.45
CA ASP A 154 5.80 -13.14 16.99
C ASP A 154 6.80 -13.60 15.92
N SER A 155 6.41 -14.55 15.07
CA SER A 155 7.20 -14.96 13.89
C SER A 155 7.37 -13.82 12.89
N LEU A 156 6.31 -13.05 12.61
CA LEU A 156 6.34 -11.89 11.71
C LEU A 156 7.29 -10.81 12.22
N LYS A 157 7.38 -10.60 13.54
CA LYS A 157 8.31 -9.65 14.18
C LYS A 157 9.75 -10.16 14.18
N ALA A 158 9.95 -11.45 14.43
CA ALA A 158 11.28 -12.04 14.60
C ALA A 158 12.01 -12.25 13.26
N ASP A 159 11.28 -12.66 12.21
CA ASP A 159 11.82 -12.86 10.87
C ASP A 159 10.83 -12.36 9.81
N PRO A 160 10.69 -11.02 9.64
CA PRO A 160 9.81 -10.47 8.63
C PRO A 160 10.21 -10.90 7.21
N THR A 161 11.51 -11.16 6.97
CA THR A 161 12.00 -11.54 5.64
C THR A 161 11.58 -12.95 5.22
N GLY A 162 11.13 -13.80 6.15
CA GLY A 162 10.46 -15.08 5.88
C GLY A 162 9.02 -14.93 5.38
N PHE A 163 8.47 -13.72 5.38
CA PHE A 163 7.12 -13.41 4.92
C PHE A 163 7.12 -12.44 3.75
N TYR A 164 6.04 -12.49 2.97
CA TYR A 164 5.79 -11.52 1.91
C TYR A 164 4.35 -11.06 1.93
N THR A 165 4.11 -9.91 1.34
CA THR A 165 2.76 -9.43 1.03
C THR A 165 2.57 -9.29 -0.47
N ASN A 166 1.34 -9.47 -0.91
CA ASN A 166 0.94 -9.22 -2.28
C ASN A 166 -0.41 -8.50 -2.38
N LEU A 167 -0.67 -7.95 -3.55
CA LEU A 167 -1.97 -7.43 -3.95
C LEU A 167 -2.40 -8.14 -5.24
N HIS A 168 -3.68 -8.47 -5.33
CA HIS A 168 -4.29 -9.11 -6.48
C HIS A 168 -5.13 -8.09 -7.24
N THR A 169 -5.25 -8.25 -8.55
CA THR A 169 -6.19 -7.47 -9.37
C THR A 169 -7.06 -8.40 -10.21
N ALA A 170 -8.08 -7.86 -10.87
CA ALA A 170 -8.89 -8.63 -11.82
C ALA A 170 -8.04 -9.15 -12.99
N GLU A 171 -7.03 -8.39 -13.43
CA GLU A 171 -6.12 -8.79 -14.50
C GLU A 171 -5.11 -9.85 -14.04
N PHE A 172 -4.62 -9.73 -12.80
CA PHE A 172 -3.62 -10.63 -12.22
C PHE A 172 -4.18 -11.30 -10.95
N PRO A 173 -5.12 -12.25 -11.10
CA PRO A 173 -5.81 -12.85 -9.96
C PRO A 173 -4.91 -13.75 -9.11
N GLY A 174 -3.77 -14.22 -9.63
CA GLY A 174 -2.78 -14.97 -8.84
C GLY A 174 -1.86 -14.07 -7.99
N GLY A 175 -1.85 -12.77 -8.25
CA GLY A 175 -0.96 -11.78 -7.63
C GLY A 175 -0.45 -10.79 -8.66
N ALA A 176 -0.81 -9.51 -8.53
CA ALA A 176 -0.35 -8.44 -9.40
C ALA A 176 1.06 -7.98 -8.99
N VAL A 177 1.28 -7.77 -7.69
CA VAL A 177 2.54 -7.28 -7.14
C VAL A 177 2.85 -7.95 -5.81
N ARG A 178 4.14 -8.30 -5.58
CA ARG A 178 4.64 -9.00 -4.38
C ARG A 178 5.90 -8.34 -3.82
N GLY A 179 6.12 -8.42 -2.50
CA GLY A 179 7.34 -7.94 -1.83
C GLY A 179 7.57 -8.62 -0.48
N GLN A 180 8.84 -8.94 -0.16
CA GLN A 180 9.19 -9.43 1.18
C GLN A 180 9.02 -8.32 2.21
N LEU A 181 8.70 -8.69 3.45
CA LEU A 181 8.62 -7.76 4.57
C LEU A 181 9.99 -7.51 5.19
N HIS A 182 10.22 -6.28 5.59
CA HIS A 182 11.43 -5.81 6.28
C HIS A 182 11.03 -5.13 7.58
N ALA A 183 11.86 -5.24 8.61
CA ALA A 183 11.69 -4.46 9.83
C ALA A 183 11.97 -2.99 9.55
N VAL A 184 11.38 -2.12 10.36
CA VAL A 184 11.62 -0.67 10.33
C VAL A 184 12.05 -0.26 11.72
N ALA A 185 13.14 0.51 11.81
CA ALA A 185 13.69 0.95 13.09
C ALA A 185 12.91 2.12 13.71
N HIS A 186 12.25 2.93 12.87
CA HIS A 186 11.47 4.08 13.30
C HIS A 186 9.96 3.81 13.29
N ALA A 187 9.23 4.54 14.14
CA ALA A 187 7.78 4.61 14.00
C ALA A 187 7.43 5.30 12.68
N VAL A 188 6.41 4.78 11.99
CA VAL A 188 5.93 5.29 10.70
C VAL A 188 4.47 5.68 10.83
N ASP A 189 4.12 6.86 10.36
CA ASP A 189 2.73 7.26 10.13
C ASP A 189 2.12 6.40 9.01
N LEU A 190 1.11 5.58 9.33
CA LEU A 190 0.41 4.75 8.33
C LEU A 190 -0.50 5.59 7.43
N ASP A 191 -1.02 6.72 7.93
CA ASP A 191 -1.92 7.58 7.16
C ASP A 191 -1.16 8.46 6.16
N ALA A 192 0.18 8.41 6.20
CA ALA A 192 1.08 8.89 5.16
C ALA A 192 0.63 8.49 3.75
N VAL A 193 0.15 7.26 3.56
CA VAL A 193 -0.27 6.78 2.24
C VAL A 193 -1.56 7.45 1.74
N LEU A 194 -2.32 8.07 2.65
CA LEU A 194 -3.61 8.70 2.39
C LEU A 194 -3.53 10.20 2.15
N ARG A 195 -2.37 10.81 1.88
CA ARG A 195 -2.31 12.27 1.72
C ARG A 195 -2.96 12.73 0.41
N GLY A 196 -4.12 13.37 0.55
CA GLY A 196 -5.01 13.72 -0.56
C GLY A 196 -4.81 15.12 -1.16
N GLY A 197 -4.28 16.09 -0.41
CA GLY A 197 -3.98 17.45 -0.88
C GLY A 197 -4.26 18.56 0.15
N PRO A 198 -4.10 19.86 -0.20
CA PRO A 198 -4.12 20.98 0.74
C PRO A 198 -5.52 21.45 1.16
N LEU A 199 -6.57 20.82 0.65
CA LEU A 199 -7.94 21.13 1.06
C LEU A 199 -8.39 20.05 2.05
N GLY A 200 -8.64 20.44 3.29
CA GLY A 200 -9.07 19.54 4.36
C GLY A 200 -10.58 19.57 4.56
N GLY A 201 -11.14 18.49 5.07
CA GLY A 201 -12.48 18.41 5.62
C GLY A 201 -12.46 17.65 6.94
N LEU A 202 -13.14 18.19 7.95
CA LEU A 202 -13.46 17.48 9.19
C LEU A 202 -14.94 17.12 9.13
N LEU A 203 -15.23 15.84 8.99
CA LEU A 203 -16.56 15.32 8.70
C LEU A 203 -17.16 14.68 9.95
N SER A 204 -18.43 14.94 10.19
CA SER A 204 -19.20 14.29 11.26
C SER A 204 -20.68 14.19 10.87
N GLY A 205 -21.43 13.32 11.54
CA GLY A 205 -22.84 13.13 11.21
C GLY A 205 -23.72 14.33 11.56
N ASP A 206 -23.39 15.08 12.63
CA ASP A 206 -24.11 16.29 13.02
C ASP A 206 -23.99 17.45 12.01
N GLN A 207 -23.04 17.38 11.09
CA GLN A 207 -22.87 18.32 9.99
C GLN A 207 -23.71 17.99 8.75
N GLU A 208 -24.34 16.81 8.69
CA GLU A 208 -25.26 16.44 7.61
C GLU A 208 -26.55 17.27 7.68
N VAL A 209 -27.10 17.60 6.52
CA VAL A 209 -28.34 18.39 6.42
C VAL A 209 -29.49 17.44 6.11
N PRO A 210 -30.51 17.35 6.98
CA PRO A 210 -31.62 16.42 6.79
C PRO A 210 -32.27 16.51 5.41
N GLY A 211 -32.60 15.35 4.86
CA GLY A 211 -33.22 15.19 3.55
C GLY A 211 -34.25 14.05 3.54
N PRO A 212 -34.68 13.58 2.36
CA PRO A 212 -35.67 12.52 2.25
C PRO A 212 -35.15 11.12 2.63
N LYS A 213 -33.83 10.96 2.75
CA LYS A 213 -33.15 9.71 3.15
C LYS A 213 -32.54 9.88 4.54
N PRO A 214 -32.36 8.79 5.31
CA PRO A 214 -31.58 8.83 6.56
C PRO A 214 -30.20 9.44 6.33
N ALA A 215 -29.82 10.38 7.18
CA ALA A 215 -28.56 11.09 7.14
C ALA A 215 -28.11 11.48 8.54
N GLY A 216 -26.80 11.63 8.72
CA GLY A 216 -26.17 12.04 9.97
C GLY A 216 -25.99 10.89 10.95
N ASP A 217 -24.88 10.17 10.79
CA ASP A 217 -24.46 9.09 11.67
C ASP A 217 -23.96 9.65 13.03
N PRO A 218 -24.66 9.43 14.16
CA PRO A 218 -24.42 10.17 15.40
C PRO A 218 -23.02 9.98 16.02
N ASP A 219 -22.38 8.83 15.81
CA ASP A 219 -21.02 8.50 16.25
C ASP A 219 -19.99 8.56 15.10
N GLY A 220 -20.45 8.95 13.91
CA GLY A 220 -19.67 9.01 12.70
C GLY A 220 -18.72 10.19 12.66
N HIS A 221 -17.45 9.88 12.38
CA HIS A 221 -16.42 10.87 12.10
C HIS A 221 -15.59 10.45 10.90
N ALA A 222 -15.17 11.43 10.10
CA ALA A 222 -14.16 11.22 9.07
C ALA A 222 -13.28 12.46 8.89
N THR A 223 -12.10 12.27 8.31
CA THR A 223 -11.30 13.36 7.77
C THR A 223 -11.15 13.15 6.28
N SER A 224 -11.08 14.24 5.52
CA SER A 224 -10.80 14.18 4.09
C SER A 224 -9.71 15.16 3.70
N PHE A 225 -8.92 14.78 2.69
CA PHE A 225 -7.97 15.68 2.04
C PHE A 225 -8.18 15.63 0.54
N ILE A 226 -8.23 16.81 -0.09
CA ILE A 226 -8.51 16.97 -1.51
C ILE A 226 -7.38 17.77 -2.15
N GLY A 227 -6.87 17.22 -3.25
CA GLY A 227 -5.83 17.80 -4.09
C GLY A 227 -6.41 18.07 -5.45
N VAL A 228 -6.25 19.30 -5.93
CA VAL A 228 -6.90 19.75 -7.16
C VAL A 228 -5.84 20.14 -8.17
N ASP A 229 -5.74 19.35 -9.23
CA ASP A 229 -4.96 19.70 -10.42
C ASP A 229 -5.88 20.32 -11.48
N ASP A 230 -5.39 20.56 -12.71
CA ASP A 230 -6.17 21.21 -13.75
C ASP A 230 -7.34 20.38 -14.28
N ASN A 231 -7.24 19.04 -14.26
CA ASN A 231 -8.29 18.13 -14.73
C ASN A 231 -8.47 16.87 -13.86
N ARG A 232 -7.84 16.85 -12.68
CA ARG A 232 -7.84 15.72 -11.76
C ARG A 232 -8.11 16.17 -10.33
N ILE A 233 -8.79 15.31 -9.59
CA ILE A 233 -8.99 15.42 -8.15
C ILE A 233 -8.33 14.22 -7.50
N ARG A 234 -7.31 14.46 -6.67
CA ARG A 234 -6.86 13.50 -5.67
C ARG A 234 -7.75 13.64 -4.45
N TYR A 235 -8.16 12.52 -3.87
CA TYR A 235 -8.94 12.53 -2.65
C TYR A 235 -8.39 11.51 -1.68
N SER A 236 -8.66 11.74 -0.40
CA SER A 236 -8.56 10.72 0.61
C SER A 236 -9.59 10.90 1.69
N PHE A 237 -9.91 9.78 2.35
CA PHE A 237 -10.73 9.73 3.55
C PHE A 237 -10.10 8.78 4.56
N SER A 238 -10.23 9.12 5.84
CA SER A 238 -10.17 8.16 6.94
C SER A 238 -11.43 8.33 7.79
N TRP A 239 -11.95 7.25 8.35
CA TRP A 239 -13.21 7.28 9.09
C TRP A 239 -13.21 6.35 10.30
N SER A 240 -14.12 6.63 11.22
CA SER A 240 -14.40 5.84 12.40
C SER A 240 -15.86 6.03 12.82
N GLY A 241 -16.45 5.02 13.45
CA GLY A 241 -17.82 5.12 13.97
C GLY A 241 -18.89 5.23 12.88
N ILE A 242 -18.61 4.74 11.67
CA ILE A 242 -19.61 4.61 10.59
C ILE A 242 -19.59 3.19 10.04
N GLY A 243 -20.73 2.77 9.47
CA GLY A 243 -20.79 1.55 8.64
C GLY A 243 -19.86 1.61 7.42
N ALA A 244 -19.73 0.49 6.71
CA ALA A 244 -18.89 0.41 5.50
C ALA A 244 -19.31 1.47 4.46
N PRO A 245 -18.41 2.40 4.06
CA PRO A 245 -18.77 3.43 3.10
C PRO A 245 -19.18 2.84 1.75
N THR A 246 -20.29 3.32 1.20
CA THR A 246 -20.78 2.94 -0.13
C THR A 246 -20.38 3.93 -1.19
N ASP A 247 -20.28 5.21 -0.85
CA ASP A 247 -19.96 6.27 -1.80
C ASP A 247 -19.22 7.41 -1.09
N GLY A 248 -18.38 8.10 -1.84
CA GLY A 248 -17.76 9.35 -1.41
C GLY A 248 -17.88 10.40 -2.50
N HIS A 249 -18.24 11.63 -2.10
CA HIS A 249 -18.48 12.72 -3.04
C HIS A 249 -17.85 14.03 -2.58
N ILE A 250 -17.64 14.93 -3.55
CA ILE A 250 -17.59 16.37 -3.32
C ILE A 250 -18.89 16.97 -3.86
N HIS A 251 -19.56 17.78 -3.06
CA HIS A 251 -20.77 18.52 -3.42
C HIS A 251 -20.49 20.02 -3.50
N ALA A 252 -21.23 20.72 -4.37
CA ALA A 252 -21.24 22.18 -4.45
C ALA A 252 -22.36 22.73 -3.56
N GLY A 253 -22.02 23.21 -2.38
CA GLY A 253 -22.96 23.71 -1.39
C GLY A 253 -22.25 24.38 -0.21
N ALA A 254 -22.78 25.52 0.22
CA ALA A 254 -22.31 26.23 1.39
C ALA A 254 -22.62 25.47 2.69
N VAL A 255 -22.05 25.94 3.80
CA VAL A 255 -22.31 25.39 5.14
C VAL A 255 -23.82 25.38 5.42
N GLY A 256 -24.35 24.23 5.85
CA GLY A 256 -25.76 24.04 6.20
C GLY A 256 -26.72 23.92 5.00
N VAL A 257 -26.21 23.83 3.76
CA VAL A 257 -27.04 23.71 2.56
C VAL A 257 -26.66 22.45 1.77
N ASN A 258 -27.67 21.63 1.44
CA ASN A 258 -27.50 20.49 0.54
C ASN A 258 -27.19 20.96 -0.88
N GLY A 259 -26.13 20.40 -1.46
CA GLY A 259 -25.61 20.75 -2.78
C GLY A 259 -25.73 19.61 -3.79
N ALA A 260 -25.65 19.92 -5.09
CA ALA A 260 -25.51 18.88 -6.11
C ALA A 260 -24.12 18.22 -6.04
N VAL A 261 -24.03 16.94 -6.42
CA VAL A 261 -22.75 16.25 -6.56
C VAL A 261 -21.91 16.97 -7.61
N ALA A 262 -20.76 17.51 -7.20
CA ALA A 262 -19.81 18.18 -8.08
C ALA A 262 -18.79 17.19 -8.64
N VAL A 263 -18.29 16.28 -7.80
CA VAL A 263 -17.33 15.24 -8.20
C VAL A 263 -17.71 13.93 -7.50
N PRO A 264 -18.06 12.87 -8.27
CA PRO A 264 -18.13 11.54 -7.70
C PRO A 264 -16.71 11.00 -7.46
N LEU A 265 -16.37 10.64 -6.22
CA LEU A 265 -15.01 10.22 -5.85
C LEU A 265 -14.82 8.72 -5.97
N PHE A 266 -15.73 7.95 -5.36
CA PHE A 266 -15.76 6.50 -5.47
C PHE A 266 -17.17 5.97 -5.26
N SER A 267 -17.41 4.73 -5.72
CA SER A 267 -18.61 3.96 -5.42
C SER A 267 -18.25 2.50 -5.14
N ALA A 268 -18.87 1.95 -4.10
CA ALA A 268 -18.75 0.59 -3.59
C ALA A 268 -20.16 0.14 -3.15
N PRO A 269 -21.01 -0.33 -4.08
CA PRO A 269 -22.42 -0.59 -3.80
C PRO A 269 -22.70 -1.56 -2.64
N ASN A 270 -21.74 -2.45 -2.36
CA ASN A 270 -21.83 -3.42 -1.27
C ASN A 270 -21.08 -2.98 0.02
N GLY A 271 -20.62 -1.73 0.06
CA GLY A 271 -19.72 -1.20 1.09
C GLY A 271 -18.26 -1.58 0.84
N LEU A 272 -17.34 -0.74 1.32
CA LEU A 272 -15.92 -1.08 1.37
C LEU A 272 -15.66 -2.28 2.32
N PRO A 273 -14.56 -3.04 2.12
CA PRO A 273 -14.23 -4.16 3.00
C PRO A 273 -14.15 -3.74 4.47
N ALA A 274 -14.69 -4.55 5.38
CA ALA A 274 -14.84 -4.19 6.80
C ALA A 274 -13.53 -3.87 7.54
N SER A 275 -12.39 -4.38 7.05
CA SER A 275 -11.07 -4.09 7.61
C SER A 275 -10.52 -2.73 7.16
N VAL A 276 -11.09 -2.10 6.14
CA VAL A 276 -10.64 -0.82 5.58
C VAL A 276 -11.23 0.32 6.38
N SER A 277 -10.39 1.25 6.81
CA SER A 277 -10.75 2.45 7.57
C SER A 277 -10.26 3.74 6.92
N GLY A 278 -9.59 3.63 5.77
CA GLY A 278 -9.16 4.77 4.98
C GLY A 278 -8.90 4.40 3.53
N ILE A 279 -9.10 5.36 2.62
CA ILE A 279 -8.91 5.19 1.19
C ILE A 279 -8.38 6.48 0.58
N ALA A 280 -7.53 6.38 -0.43
CA ALA A 280 -7.18 7.51 -1.29
C ALA A 280 -7.25 7.11 -2.75
N GLY A 281 -7.48 8.07 -3.62
CA GLY A 281 -7.70 7.82 -5.04
C GLY A 281 -7.58 9.06 -5.91
N VAL A 282 -7.78 8.85 -7.21
CA VAL A 282 -7.70 9.90 -8.22
C VAL A 282 -8.89 9.80 -9.16
N VAL A 283 -9.60 10.92 -9.32
CA VAL A 283 -10.64 11.10 -10.32
C VAL A 283 -10.10 11.98 -11.45
N GLY A 284 -10.15 11.49 -12.68
CA GLY A 284 -9.82 12.26 -13.88
C GLY A 284 -11.05 12.88 -14.54
N GLY A 285 -10.84 13.69 -15.58
CA GLY A 285 -11.93 14.25 -16.39
C GLY A 285 -12.71 15.37 -15.71
N VAL A 286 -12.15 15.99 -14.67
CA VAL A 286 -12.79 17.11 -13.97
C VAL A 286 -12.73 18.36 -14.83
N LYS A 287 -13.85 19.06 -14.96
CA LYS A 287 -13.94 20.30 -15.76
C LYS A 287 -12.97 21.34 -15.21
N PRO A 288 -12.15 22.01 -16.05
CA PRO A 288 -11.19 23.01 -15.58
C PRO A 288 -11.81 24.15 -14.77
N ASP A 289 -13.04 24.57 -15.10
CA ASP A 289 -13.77 25.58 -14.32
C ASP A 289 -14.10 25.10 -12.91
N LEU A 290 -14.55 23.85 -12.75
CA LEU A 290 -14.83 23.26 -11.45
C LEU A 290 -13.55 23.12 -10.61
N ALA A 291 -12.46 22.64 -11.22
CA ALA A 291 -11.16 22.58 -10.56
C ALA A 291 -10.66 23.97 -10.12
N ARG A 292 -10.89 25.02 -10.92
CA ARG A 292 -10.59 26.40 -10.52
C ARG A 292 -11.48 26.88 -9.36
N GLN A 293 -12.78 26.57 -9.38
CA GLN A 293 -13.70 26.93 -8.31
C GLN A 293 -13.32 26.27 -6.99
N LEU A 294 -13.06 24.95 -6.98
CA LEU A 294 -12.59 24.23 -5.80
C LEU A 294 -11.30 24.82 -5.23
N ARG A 295 -10.33 25.17 -6.09
CA ARG A 295 -9.07 25.81 -5.65
C ARG A 295 -9.28 27.21 -5.08
N ARG A 296 -10.18 28.00 -5.64
CA ARG A 296 -10.41 29.41 -5.26
C ARG A 296 -11.30 29.55 -4.04
N ASN A 297 -12.38 28.78 -3.99
CA ASN A 297 -13.42 28.87 -2.97
C ASN A 297 -13.73 27.47 -2.41
N PRO A 298 -12.79 26.81 -1.71
CA PRO A 298 -13.04 25.48 -1.17
C PRO A 298 -14.24 25.45 -0.21
N ASN A 299 -14.48 26.54 0.52
CA ASN A 299 -15.60 26.68 1.45
C ASN A 299 -16.99 26.67 0.76
N ASP A 300 -17.07 26.76 -0.58
CA ASP A 300 -18.30 26.59 -1.35
C ASP A 300 -18.62 25.09 -1.61
N PHE A 301 -17.74 24.18 -1.17
CA PHE A 301 -17.84 22.74 -1.40
C PHE A 301 -17.66 21.95 -0.11
N TYR A 302 -18.37 20.82 0.00
CA TYR A 302 -18.21 19.88 1.11
C TYR A 302 -17.93 18.48 0.59
N ALA A 303 -17.23 17.69 1.40
CA ALA A 303 -17.10 16.27 1.19
C ALA A 303 -18.08 15.52 2.09
N ASN A 304 -18.51 14.34 1.65
CA ASN A 304 -19.28 13.44 2.48
C ASN A 304 -18.97 11.97 2.16
N LEU A 305 -19.35 11.09 3.09
CA LEU A 305 -19.38 9.65 2.89
C LEU A 305 -20.79 9.15 3.13
N HIS A 306 -21.21 8.15 2.36
CA HIS A 306 -22.48 7.46 2.51
C HIS A 306 -22.26 6.05 3.04
N THR A 307 -23.23 5.51 3.75
CA THR A 307 -23.27 4.09 4.15
C THR A 307 -24.62 3.49 3.78
N ALA A 308 -24.76 2.17 3.91
CA ALA A 308 -26.05 1.51 3.73
C ALA A 308 -27.12 2.00 4.73
N GLU A 309 -26.72 2.33 5.96
CA GLU A 309 -27.59 2.87 7.01
C GLU A 309 -27.99 4.33 6.76
N PHE A 310 -27.03 5.13 6.28
CA PHE A 310 -27.21 6.56 6.01
C PHE A 310 -27.01 6.88 4.52
N PRO A 311 -27.92 6.46 3.62
CA PRO A 311 -27.78 6.67 2.19
C PRO A 311 -28.00 8.13 1.76
N GLY A 312 -28.49 8.99 2.66
CA GLY A 312 -28.52 10.44 2.47
C GLY A 312 -27.16 11.12 2.73
N GLY A 313 -26.26 10.44 3.44
CA GLY A 313 -24.96 10.95 3.90
C GLY A 313 -24.75 10.54 5.36
N ALA A 314 -23.70 9.77 5.65
CA ALA A 314 -23.34 9.36 7.00
C ALA A 314 -22.59 10.48 7.72
N VAL A 315 -21.62 11.08 7.05
CA VAL A 315 -20.79 12.16 7.61
C VAL A 315 -20.50 13.21 6.53
N ARG A 316 -20.57 14.49 6.91
CA ARG A 316 -20.35 15.64 6.02
C ARG A 316 -19.37 16.62 6.65
N GLY A 317 -18.62 17.35 5.82
CA GLY A 317 -17.64 18.34 6.27
C GLY A 317 -17.30 19.33 5.17
N GLN A 318 -17.34 20.63 5.50
CA GLN A 318 -16.98 21.67 4.55
C GLN A 318 -15.49 21.62 4.24
N LEU A 319 -15.12 21.82 2.97
CA LEU A 319 -13.72 21.88 2.57
C LEU A 319 -13.14 23.25 2.94
N PHE A 320 -11.96 23.25 3.54
CA PHE A 320 -11.20 24.45 3.88
C PHE A 320 -9.73 24.28 3.48
N ARG A 321 -8.96 25.37 3.44
CA ARG A 321 -7.51 25.26 3.22
C ARG A 321 -6.83 24.87 4.53
N THR A 322 -6.10 23.76 4.53
CA THR A 322 -5.19 23.45 5.64
C THR A 322 -4.05 24.47 5.59
N GLY A 323 -3.77 25.12 6.72
CA GLY A 323 -2.88 26.28 6.78
C GLY A 323 -1.41 25.95 6.54
N ASP A 324 -1.02 25.81 5.28
CA ASP A 324 0.35 25.93 4.75
C ASP A 324 0.30 26.67 3.41
N GLY A 325 -0.18 27.92 3.47
CA GLY A 325 -0.17 28.84 2.33
C GLY A 325 1.22 28.88 1.68
N ASP A 326 1.22 28.77 0.35
CA ASP A 326 2.35 28.95 -0.58
C ASP A 326 3.31 27.76 -0.81
N GLY A 327 2.96 26.54 -0.37
CA GLY A 327 3.73 25.33 -0.70
C GLY A 327 3.06 24.43 -1.73
N ASP A 328 3.59 24.42 -2.94
CA ASP A 328 3.68 23.22 -3.81
C ASP A 328 4.42 22.03 -3.15
N GLY A 329 4.91 22.22 -1.91
CA GLY A 329 5.47 21.21 -1.04
C GLY A 329 4.45 20.14 -0.65
N PHE A 330 4.28 19.18 -1.54
CA PHE A 330 4.02 17.80 -1.15
C PHE A 330 5.06 17.41 -0.09
N ASP A 331 4.71 17.49 1.19
CA ASP A 331 5.40 16.76 2.25
C ASP A 331 5.14 15.27 1.99
N GLN A 332 5.99 14.67 1.16
CA GLN A 332 5.90 13.25 0.81
C GLN A 332 6.26 12.43 2.04
N SER A 333 5.22 11.98 2.70
CA SER A 333 5.25 10.92 3.68
C SER A 333 5.37 9.57 2.98
N THR A 334 6.39 8.79 3.31
CA THR A 334 6.59 7.40 2.87
C THR A 334 6.31 7.11 1.38
N PHE A 335 7.38 7.08 0.56
CA PHE A 335 7.25 6.82 -0.88
C PHE A 335 8.34 5.91 -1.43
N VAL A 336 8.11 5.38 -2.64
CA VAL A 336 9.04 4.51 -3.37
C VAL A 336 9.55 5.20 -4.63
N ALA A 337 10.86 5.29 -4.78
CA ALA A 337 11.53 5.71 -6.00
C ALA A 337 12.46 4.60 -6.51
N SER A 338 12.09 3.98 -7.64
CA SER A 338 12.91 2.96 -8.28
C SER A 338 14.11 3.59 -9.00
N VAL A 339 15.22 2.87 -9.06
CA VAL A 339 16.40 3.25 -9.85
C VAL A 339 16.05 3.25 -11.34
N VAL A 340 16.27 4.38 -12.01
CA VAL A 340 16.10 4.53 -13.47
C VAL A 340 17.41 4.21 -14.19
N ASN A 341 18.52 4.71 -13.66
CA ASN A 341 19.87 4.37 -14.09
C ASN A 341 20.75 4.22 -12.84
N GLY A 342 21.49 3.13 -12.71
CA GLY A 342 22.29 2.85 -11.52
C GLY A 342 23.52 2.03 -11.83
N GLU A 343 24.66 2.48 -11.35
CA GLU A 343 25.94 1.78 -11.39
C GLU A 343 26.52 1.70 -9.99
N GLN A 344 26.86 0.48 -9.54
CA GLN A 344 27.81 0.30 -8.45
C GLN A 344 29.20 0.51 -9.01
N ILE A 345 30.00 1.33 -8.35
CA ILE A 345 31.35 1.67 -8.80
C ILE A 345 32.33 1.04 -7.82
N TYR A 346 33.22 0.22 -8.36
CA TYR A 346 34.24 -0.51 -7.62
C TYR A 346 35.63 -0.05 -8.04
N ALA A 347 36.52 0.17 -7.09
CA ALA A 347 37.93 0.46 -7.36
C ALA A 347 38.76 -0.82 -7.21
N CYS A 348 39.76 -0.97 -8.06
CA CYS A 348 40.74 -2.05 -7.93
C CYS A 348 41.75 -1.70 -6.83
N THR A 349 41.56 -2.29 -5.65
CA THR A 349 42.36 -1.96 -4.46
C THR A 349 43.21 -3.14 -4.01
N LYS A 350 44.38 -2.84 -3.45
CA LYS A 350 45.27 -3.84 -2.85
C LYS A 350 44.62 -4.42 -1.59
N GLN A 351 44.56 -5.75 -1.52
CA GLN A 351 44.05 -6.52 -0.41
C GLN A 351 45.15 -6.83 0.61
N ALA A 352 44.77 -7.30 1.79
CA ALA A 352 45.69 -7.60 2.89
C ALA A 352 46.74 -8.68 2.52
N ASP A 353 46.39 -9.61 1.64
CA ASP A 353 47.28 -10.67 1.12
C ASP A 353 48.22 -10.20 0.00
N GLY A 354 48.16 -8.92 -0.36
CA GLY A 354 48.96 -8.31 -1.43
C GLY A 354 48.38 -8.47 -2.84
N THR A 355 47.29 -9.24 -3.01
CA THR A 355 46.54 -9.30 -4.27
C THR A 355 45.71 -8.04 -4.48
N PHE A 356 45.07 -7.90 -5.63
CA PHE A 356 44.17 -6.79 -5.93
C PHE A 356 42.78 -7.32 -6.22
N ALA A 357 41.76 -6.68 -5.65
CA ALA A 357 40.36 -7.02 -5.87
C ALA A 357 39.50 -5.76 -5.89
N PHE A 358 38.34 -5.87 -6.53
CA PHE A 358 37.36 -4.79 -6.60
C PHE A 358 36.69 -4.58 -5.23
N THR A 359 36.83 -3.38 -4.67
CA THR A 359 36.17 -2.96 -3.43
C THR A 359 35.26 -1.77 -3.71
N GLN A 360 34.24 -1.59 -2.87
CA GLN A 360 33.23 -0.53 -3.07
C GLN A 360 33.92 0.85 -3.07
N HIS A 361 33.73 1.60 -4.14
CA HIS A 361 34.31 2.93 -4.34
C HIS A 361 33.24 4.03 -4.29
N ASN A 362 32.21 3.91 -5.13
CA ASN A 362 31.09 4.85 -5.17
C ASN A 362 29.83 4.17 -5.74
N VAL A 363 28.75 4.92 -5.86
CA VAL A 363 27.54 4.60 -6.59
C VAL A 363 27.17 5.82 -7.43
N ALA A 364 26.70 5.58 -8.65
CA ALA A 364 26.09 6.63 -9.46
C ALA A 364 24.70 6.16 -9.85
N ALA A 365 23.67 6.74 -9.26
CA ALA A 365 22.31 6.43 -9.61
C ALA A 365 21.40 7.64 -9.69
N ILE A 366 20.44 7.58 -10.63
CA ILE A 366 19.30 8.47 -10.73
C ILE A 366 18.06 7.62 -10.51
N LEU A 367 17.28 7.99 -9.50
CA LEU A 367 16.01 7.34 -9.17
C LEU A 367 14.86 8.06 -9.91
N GLN A 368 13.67 7.47 -9.83
CA GLN A 368 12.41 8.16 -10.16
C GLN A 368 12.36 9.53 -9.45
N THR A 369 11.59 10.46 -10.01
CA THR A 369 11.53 11.89 -9.63
C THR A 369 12.84 12.68 -9.81
N GLY A 370 13.93 12.01 -10.19
CA GLY A 370 15.23 12.61 -10.47
C GLY A 370 16.10 12.80 -9.24
N ILE A 371 15.86 12.02 -8.18
CA ILE A 371 16.73 11.96 -7.00
C ILE A 371 18.07 11.37 -7.43
N ALA A 372 19.15 12.11 -7.18
CA ALA A 372 20.51 11.66 -7.42
C ALA A 372 21.06 10.93 -6.19
N HIS A 373 21.69 9.77 -6.40
CA HIS A 373 22.28 8.95 -5.35
C HIS A 373 23.77 8.69 -5.61
N SER A 374 24.58 8.95 -4.59
CA SER A 374 26.04 8.85 -4.59
C SER A 374 26.57 8.65 -3.15
N PHE A 375 27.88 8.55 -2.96
CA PHE A 375 28.50 8.84 -1.66
C PHE A 375 28.85 10.32 -1.53
N VAL A 376 28.76 10.86 -0.31
CA VAL A 376 29.23 12.23 0.02
C VAL A 376 30.70 12.41 -0.35
N LYS A 377 31.49 11.35 -0.14
CA LYS A 377 32.90 11.25 -0.50
C LYS A 377 33.16 9.83 -0.99
N ASP A 378 33.87 9.70 -2.09
CA ASP A 378 34.34 8.40 -2.59
C ASP A 378 35.08 7.63 -1.49
N ASP A 379 34.94 6.30 -1.50
CA ASP A 379 35.60 5.32 -0.62
C ASP A 379 35.28 5.42 0.89
N ALA A 380 34.72 6.53 1.38
CA ALA A 380 34.66 6.81 2.82
C ALA A 380 33.45 7.66 3.29
N GLY A 381 32.60 8.14 2.38
CA GLY A 381 31.42 8.94 2.73
C GLY A 381 30.15 8.10 2.88
N PRO A 382 29.18 8.54 3.70
CA PRO A 382 27.87 7.89 3.74
C PRO A 382 27.17 8.02 2.37
N PRO A 383 26.27 7.08 2.03
CA PRO A 383 25.32 7.27 0.93
C PRO A 383 24.53 8.55 1.13
N GLN A 384 24.30 9.28 0.04
CA GLN A 384 23.46 10.46 -0.01
C GLN A 384 22.42 10.34 -1.11
N TRP A 385 21.27 10.97 -0.90
CA TRP A 385 20.21 11.15 -1.87
C TRP A 385 19.85 12.62 -1.92
N VAL A 386 19.84 13.20 -3.12
CA VAL A 386 19.60 14.63 -3.34
C VAL A 386 18.47 14.79 -4.35
N ALA A 387 17.35 15.37 -3.92
CA ALA A 387 16.20 15.66 -4.77
C ALA A 387 16.38 16.99 -5.53
N ARG A 388 15.53 17.21 -6.54
CA ARG A 388 15.58 18.42 -7.39
C ARG A 388 15.25 19.71 -6.65
N ASP A 389 14.42 19.62 -5.61
CA ASP A 389 14.08 20.74 -4.73
C ASP A 389 15.19 21.07 -3.71
N ARG A 390 16.31 20.36 -3.78
CA ARG A 390 17.49 20.45 -2.90
C ARG A 390 17.27 19.91 -1.49
N SER A 391 16.15 19.27 -1.20
CA SER A 391 16.07 18.38 -0.04
C SER A 391 17.03 17.20 -0.25
N ALA A 392 17.69 16.77 0.82
CA ALA A 392 18.66 15.70 0.76
C ALA A 392 18.80 14.99 2.10
N VAL A 393 19.20 13.73 2.04
CA VAL A 393 19.52 12.91 3.22
C VAL A 393 20.81 12.12 3.00
N THR A 394 21.54 11.86 4.07
CA THR A 394 22.59 10.84 4.14
C THR A 394 22.11 9.61 4.91
N GLY A 395 22.68 8.43 4.64
CA GLY A 395 22.29 7.18 5.26
C GLY A 395 23.40 6.53 6.08
N THR A 396 23.04 5.93 7.21
CA THR A 396 23.89 5.01 7.99
C THR A 396 23.25 3.63 7.99
N VAL A 397 23.97 2.61 7.52
CA VAL A 397 23.43 1.23 7.43
C VAL A 397 23.11 0.71 8.83
N LEU A 398 21.86 0.26 9.00
CA LEU A 398 21.35 -0.44 10.18
C LEU A 398 21.40 -1.95 9.97
N VAL A 399 20.81 -2.41 8.87
CA VAL A 399 20.71 -3.82 8.52
C VAL A 399 21.18 -4.02 7.08
N LYS A 400 21.86 -5.15 6.86
CA LYS A 400 22.31 -5.60 5.56
C LYS A 400 21.84 -7.03 5.33
N SER A 401 20.88 -7.19 4.43
CA SER A 401 20.21 -8.47 4.17
C SER A 401 20.63 -9.03 2.81
N PRO A 402 21.04 -10.32 2.72
CA PRO A 402 21.34 -10.95 1.43
C PRO A 402 20.13 -10.93 0.49
N ASN A 403 20.36 -10.71 -0.81
CA ASN A 403 19.29 -10.76 -1.83
C ASN A 403 19.58 -11.79 -2.94
N GLY A 404 19.97 -13.00 -2.55
CA GLY A 404 20.33 -14.06 -3.48
C GLY A 404 21.63 -13.79 -4.25
N THR A 405 22.08 -14.80 -5.00
CA THR A 405 23.32 -14.74 -5.77
C THR A 405 23.20 -13.76 -6.93
N GLY A 406 24.22 -12.93 -7.14
CA GLY A 406 24.29 -11.99 -8.28
C GLY A 406 23.66 -10.63 -8.02
N ASN A 407 23.05 -10.41 -6.85
CA ASN A 407 22.49 -9.12 -6.47
C ASN A 407 23.22 -8.53 -5.26
N ILE A 408 23.40 -7.20 -5.26
CA ILE A 408 23.89 -6.51 -4.06
C ILE A 408 22.90 -6.69 -2.90
N PRO A 409 23.37 -6.72 -1.65
CA PRO A 409 22.49 -6.82 -0.48
C PRO A 409 21.46 -5.69 -0.40
N GLU A 410 20.28 -6.03 0.12
CA GLU A 410 19.28 -5.05 0.54
C GLU A 410 19.79 -4.35 1.81
N LEU A 411 19.42 -3.09 1.98
CA LEU A 411 19.89 -2.26 3.08
C LEU A 411 18.71 -1.57 3.75
N GLU A 412 18.76 -1.51 5.07
CA GLU A 412 17.97 -0.58 5.88
C GLU A 412 18.96 0.47 6.41
N LEU A 413 18.67 1.75 6.21
CA LEU A 413 19.54 2.84 6.59
C LEU A 413 18.80 3.89 7.41
N ASN A 414 19.37 4.29 8.54
CA ASN A 414 18.95 5.48 9.26
C ASN A 414 19.26 6.71 8.41
N ALA A 415 18.27 7.55 8.14
CA ALA A 415 18.43 8.77 7.36
C ALA A 415 18.77 9.96 8.26
N THR A 416 19.59 10.86 7.76
CA THR A 416 19.89 12.15 8.39
C THR A 416 19.76 13.24 7.35
N GLN A 417 18.89 14.22 7.60
CA GLN A 417 18.73 15.37 6.71
C GLN A 417 20.06 16.10 6.52
N SER A 418 20.42 16.33 5.26
CA SER A 418 21.66 17.00 4.85
C SER A 418 21.41 18.16 3.88
N GLY A 419 20.20 18.28 3.34
CA GLY A 419 19.79 19.32 2.39
C GLY A 419 18.79 20.32 2.96
N ALA A 420 17.93 20.86 2.08
CA ALA A 420 16.91 21.82 2.43
C ALA A 420 15.94 21.28 3.52
N PRO A 421 15.48 22.14 4.45
CA PRO A 421 14.61 21.76 5.57
C PRO A 421 13.17 21.42 5.13
N ARG A 422 12.85 21.61 3.85
CA ARG A 422 11.56 21.33 3.21
C ARG A 422 11.82 20.68 1.86
N GLY A 423 10.88 19.86 1.41
CA GLY A 423 10.96 19.16 0.14
C GLY A 423 10.77 17.64 0.27
N GLU A 424 10.88 16.95 -0.85
CA GLU A 424 10.59 15.53 -1.04
C GLU A 424 11.29 14.62 -0.02
N LEU A 425 12.54 14.92 0.34
CA LEU A 425 13.35 14.12 1.28
C LEU A 425 13.46 14.72 2.68
N ALA A 426 12.82 15.86 2.94
CA ALA A 426 13.08 16.63 4.16
C ALA A 426 12.59 15.94 5.45
N SER A 427 11.52 15.14 5.37
CA SER A 427 10.93 14.42 6.49
C SER A 427 11.40 12.96 6.60
N THR A 428 12.29 12.51 5.72
CA THR A 428 12.77 11.13 5.69
C THR A 428 13.64 10.82 6.91
N VAL A 429 13.30 9.74 7.61
CA VAL A 429 14.02 9.22 8.79
C VAL A 429 14.66 7.86 8.56
N GLU A 430 14.19 7.12 7.55
CA GLU A 430 14.75 5.83 7.17
C GLU A 430 14.72 5.68 5.65
N VAL A 431 15.77 5.07 5.09
CA VAL A 431 15.83 4.71 3.68
C VAL A 431 16.06 3.21 3.58
N LEU A 432 15.19 2.52 2.87
CA LEU A 432 15.40 1.12 2.53
C LEU A 432 15.78 0.98 1.06
N ARG A 433 16.80 0.18 0.77
CA ARG A 433 17.15 -0.27 -0.59
C ARG A 433 16.70 -1.71 -0.75
N LEU A 434 15.59 -1.91 -1.45
CA LEU A 434 14.91 -3.19 -1.61
C LEU A 434 14.92 -3.64 -3.08
N ASN A 435 14.54 -4.89 -3.32
CA ASN A 435 14.37 -5.48 -4.65
C ASN A 435 15.57 -5.26 -5.57
N THR A 436 16.78 -5.43 -5.04
CA THR A 436 18.02 -5.20 -5.78
C THR A 436 18.20 -6.24 -6.90
N VAL A 437 18.72 -5.81 -8.04
CA VAL A 437 19.10 -6.69 -9.15
C VAL A 437 20.48 -6.29 -9.66
N GLY A 438 21.40 -7.24 -9.74
CA GLY A 438 22.77 -6.98 -10.21
C GLY A 438 23.61 -6.16 -9.23
N GLY A 439 24.58 -5.43 -9.78
CA GLY A 439 25.47 -4.54 -9.03
C GLY A 439 26.60 -5.21 -8.26
N VAL A 440 26.72 -6.54 -8.25
CA VAL A 440 27.77 -7.23 -7.48
C VAL A 440 29.16 -6.93 -8.05
N ALA A 441 30.14 -6.73 -7.17
CA ALA A 441 31.54 -6.54 -7.57
C ALA A 441 32.01 -7.68 -8.50
N PRO A 442 32.77 -7.37 -9.57
CA PRO A 442 33.34 -8.42 -10.40
C PRO A 442 34.23 -9.33 -9.57
N ALA A 443 34.08 -10.64 -9.75
CA ALA A 443 34.87 -11.63 -9.03
C ALA A 443 36.29 -11.75 -9.61
N GLY A 444 37.24 -12.16 -8.77
CA GLY A 444 38.62 -12.43 -9.16
C GLY A 444 39.59 -11.27 -8.91
N ILE A 445 40.83 -11.45 -9.37
CA ILE A 445 41.91 -10.48 -9.23
C ILE A 445 41.73 -9.39 -10.28
N CYS A 446 41.87 -8.13 -9.88
CA CYS A 446 41.87 -6.98 -10.79
C CYS A 446 43.29 -6.42 -10.99
N ASP A 447 43.52 -5.70 -12.09
CA ASP A 447 44.77 -4.99 -12.34
C ASP A 447 44.55 -3.48 -12.16
N PRO A 448 45.23 -2.80 -11.21
CA PRO A 448 45.01 -1.38 -10.94
C PRO A 448 45.47 -0.47 -12.09
N HIS A 449 46.31 -0.94 -13.01
CA HIS A 449 46.75 -0.18 -14.19
C HIS A 449 45.84 -0.40 -15.39
N ALA A 450 45.41 -1.64 -15.63
CA ALA A 450 44.56 -1.97 -16.77
C ALA A 450 43.06 -1.75 -16.48
N GLN A 451 42.62 -1.97 -15.24
CA GLN A 451 41.22 -1.94 -14.79
C GLN A 451 41.10 -1.23 -13.42
N PRO A 452 41.43 0.08 -13.33
CA PRO A 452 41.41 0.80 -12.06
C PRO A 452 40.00 0.89 -11.44
N VAL A 453 38.95 0.87 -12.27
CA VAL A 453 37.56 0.98 -11.84
C VAL A 453 36.68 0.03 -12.66
N ALA A 454 35.70 -0.60 -12.00
CA ALA A 454 34.61 -1.31 -12.63
C ALA A 454 33.26 -0.66 -12.29
N LYS A 455 32.42 -0.50 -13.31
CA LYS A 455 31.04 -0.02 -13.17
C LYS A 455 30.10 -1.18 -13.46
N VAL A 456 29.28 -1.53 -12.48
CA VAL A 456 28.35 -2.65 -12.57
C VAL A 456 26.92 -2.14 -12.49
N PRO A 457 26.11 -2.27 -13.55
CA PRO A 457 24.72 -1.85 -13.53
C PRO A 457 23.93 -2.54 -12.41
N TYR A 458 23.03 -1.79 -11.79
CA TYR A 458 22.10 -2.34 -10.80
C TYR A 458 20.72 -1.68 -10.88
N GLN A 459 19.72 -2.40 -10.42
CA GLN A 459 18.38 -1.87 -10.15
C GLN A 459 18.07 -2.03 -8.66
N ALA A 460 17.20 -1.19 -8.13
CA ALA A 460 16.66 -1.28 -6.78
C ALA A 460 15.40 -0.42 -6.67
N ASP A 461 14.59 -0.69 -5.66
CA ASP A 461 13.56 0.23 -5.18
C ASP A 461 14.07 0.90 -3.89
N TYR A 462 14.08 2.22 -3.86
CA TYR A 462 14.34 2.96 -2.62
C TYR A 462 13.01 3.36 -1.97
N VAL A 463 12.82 2.96 -0.71
CA VAL A 463 11.69 3.38 0.10
C VAL A 463 12.17 4.44 1.09
N PHE A 464 11.64 5.65 0.98
CA PHE A 464 11.96 6.76 1.88
C PHE A 464 10.83 6.87 2.90
N LEU A 465 11.09 6.50 4.16
CA LEU A 465 10.09 6.52 5.23
C LEU A 465 10.16 7.84 5.99
N SER A 466 9.00 8.45 6.23
CA SER A 466 8.87 9.65 7.05
C SER A 466 8.25 9.30 8.40
N LYS A 467 8.53 10.13 9.42
CA LYS A 467 7.93 10.00 10.76
C LYS A 467 6.45 10.28 10.78
#